data_AF-A0A7S3BSF6-F1
#
_entry.id   AF-A0A7S3BSF6-F1
#
_cell.length_a   1.000
_cell.length_b   1.000
_cell.length_c   1.000
_cell.angle_alpha   90.00
_cell.angle_beta   90.00
_cell.angle_gamma   90.00
#
_symmetry.space_group_name_H-M   'P 1'
#
loop_
_entity.id
_entity.type
_entity.pdbx_description
1 polymer ?
#
loop_
_entity_poly.entity_id
_entity_poly.type
_entity_poly.pdbx_seq_one_letter_code
_entity_poly.pdbx_strand_id
1 'polypeptide(L)'
;MEVGKESPSSSAREESPSSSAREGGPSSSANSANSGQWRLKFLHKVGIPPPRNTQEAPPILQPSETDESALGAGAAGSEDFVVVRQAAPRRSSDDIRLGYIKKLEHSRRFIPQLNRPKSSQTVTIFDWDDTLLCTSHLEMVQRQYGSIPTQVREQLATLERVVQTLLVQASKVGKVFIITNASEGWVQHSSSLCMPGIQQDLAQVDIISARGAFESSFPGDSHAWKMHAFLQVQNKLQLEAVTNLVSVGDSHIEMDAVHLLGRSFAHALVKTVKLWERPTPYELQKQLEVVASKLAEIYSSGTTLNIWLERETQSG
;
A
#
# COMPACT_ATOMS: atom_id res chain seq x y z
N MET A 1 42.39 25.43 72.10
CA MET A 1 43.51 25.24 71.15
C MET A 1 42.84 24.88 69.83
N GLU A 2 42.81 25.67 68.77
CA GLU A 2 43.61 26.83 68.36
C GLU A 2 42.80 27.64 67.32
N VAL A 3 43.00 28.95 67.37
CA VAL A 3 42.65 30.07 66.48
C VAL A 3 42.65 29.70 64.97
N GLY A 4 41.88 30.25 64.03
CA GLY A 4 40.96 31.39 63.94
C GLY A 4 40.94 31.91 62.48
N LYS A 5 39.91 32.70 62.11
CA LYS A 5 39.85 33.84 61.14
C LYS A 5 38.55 33.92 60.33
N GLU A 6 37.71 34.88 60.71
CA GLU A 6 37.24 36.07 59.94
C GLU A 6 37.23 35.98 58.40
N SER A 7 36.28 36.50 57.60
CA SER A 7 35.15 37.42 57.78
C SER A 7 34.34 37.48 56.44
N PRO A 8 33.17 38.16 56.36
CA PRO A 8 32.14 37.94 55.33
C PRO A 8 32.10 39.02 54.22
N SER A 9 31.36 38.77 53.13
CA SER A 9 30.84 39.84 52.25
C SER A 9 29.52 39.47 51.58
N SER A 10 28.65 40.47 51.47
CA SER A 10 27.27 40.45 50.97
C SER A 10 27.15 41.14 49.60
N SER A 11 26.09 40.78 48.87
CA SER A 11 25.34 41.61 47.89
C SER A 11 26.09 42.03 46.61
N ALA A 12 25.47 42.26 45.45
CA ALA A 12 24.20 41.93 44.82
C ALA A 12 24.30 42.44 43.36
N ARG A 13 23.42 41.90 42.48
CA ARG A 13 22.96 42.43 41.18
C ARG A 13 23.92 42.39 39.97
N GLU A 14 23.40 41.82 38.88
CA GLU A 14 23.34 42.37 37.50
C GLU A 14 22.48 41.40 36.66
N GLU A 15 21.22 41.75 36.37
CA GLU A 15 20.73 42.33 35.11
C GLU A 15 20.74 41.38 33.90
N SER A 16 19.54 41.07 33.42
CA SER A 16 19.27 40.47 32.10
C SER A 16 19.29 41.55 31.02
N PRO A 17 19.64 41.19 29.78
CA PRO A 17 18.73 41.53 28.69
C PRO A 17 18.47 40.41 27.69
N SER A 18 17.30 40.54 27.07
CA SER A 18 16.67 39.73 26.03
C SER A 18 17.50 39.52 24.76
N SER A 19 17.35 38.36 24.12
CA SER A 19 17.16 38.32 22.66
C SER A 19 16.40 37.07 22.22
N SER A 20 15.45 37.30 21.32
CA SER A 20 14.59 36.34 20.64
C SER A 20 15.37 35.49 19.64
N ALA A 21 15.21 34.16 19.68
CA ALA A 21 15.55 33.28 18.57
C ALA A 21 14.42 32.26 18.34
N ARG A 22 13.94 32.25 17.10
CA ARG A 22 12.87 31.40 16.57
C ARG A 22 13.31 29.93 16.60
N GLU A 23 12.48 29.06 17.17
CA GLU A 23 12.63 27.61 17.05
C GLU A 23 12.13 27.16 15.66
N GLY A 24 13.06 26.75 14.80
CA GLY A 24 12.78 25.91 13.64
C GLY A 24 12.88 24.44 14.06
N GLY A 25 11.77 23.70 13.98
CA GLY A 25 11.74 22.27 14.26
C GLY A 25 12.55 21.45 13.24
N PRO A 26 13.08 20.25 13.61
CA PRO A 26 13.84 19.44 12.68
C PRO A 26 12.94 18.84 11.60
N SER A 27 13.36 19.01 10.36
CA SER A 27 12.80 18.43 9.14
C SER A 27 12.79 16.90 9.17
N SER A 28 11.67 16.31 8.73
CA SER A 28 11.38 14.88 8.61
C SER A 28 12.22 14.09 7.59
N SER A 29 13.27 14.67 7.01
CA SER A 29 14.09 14.03 5.96
C SER A 29 15.21 13.11 6.48
N ALA A 30 15.55 13.18 7.77
CA ALA A 30 16.70 12.44 8.34
C ALA A 30 16.41 10.96 8.65
N ASN A 31 15.15 10.55 8.79
CA ASN A 31 14.80 9.17 9.16
C ASN A 31 14.76 8.18 7.97
N SER A 32 14.61 8.67 6.74
CA SER A 32 14.60 7.81 5.54
C SER A 32 15.99 7.26 5.20
N ALA A 33 17.04 8.08 5.32
CA ALA A 33 18.42 7.72 4.99
C ALA A 33 19.00 6.60 5.87
N ASN A 34 18.53 6.47 7.12
CA ASN A 34 19.02 5.48 8.07
C ASN A 34 18.42 4.08 7.85
N SER A 35 17.21 3.99 7.27
CA SER A 35 16.56 2.71 6.95
C SER A 35 17.24 1.98 5.78
N GLY A 36 17.92 2.72 4.89
CA GLY A 36 18.67 2.16 3.78
C GLY A 36 20.02 1.57 4.22
N GLN A 37 20.67 2.19 5.20
CA GLN A 37 22.01 1.80 5.65
C GLN A 37 22.06 0.42 6.33
N TRP A 38 21.03 0.03 7.09
CA TRP A 38 21.03 -1.28 7.72
C TRP A 38 20.71 -2.39 6.72
N ARG A 39 19.78 -2.16 5.78
CA ARG A 39 19.49 -3.07 4.67
C ARG A 39 20.74 -3.33 3.81
N LEU A 40 21.50 -2.27 3.50
CA LEU A 40 22.80 -2.35 2.83
C LEU A 40 23.87 -3.07 3.70
N LYS A 41 23.95 -2.78 5.00
CA LYS A 41 24.88 -3.48 5.93
C LYS A 41 24.55 -4.97 6.06
N PHE A 42 23.26 -5.31 6.00
CA PHE A 42 22.79 -6.69 6.03
C PHE A 42 23.12 -7.42 4.72
N LEU A 43 22.84 -6.81 3.56
CA LEU A 43 23.19 -7.34 2.23
C LEU A 43 24.71 -7.48 2.01
N HIS A 44 25.50 -6.52 2.49
CA HIS A 44 26.97 -6.58 2.46
C HIS A 44 27.54 -7.68 3.34
N LYS A 45 26.87 -8.01 4.47
CA LYS A 45 27.25 -9.13 5.34
C LYS A 45 26.95 -10.50 4.71
N VAL A 46 26.15 -10.56 3.64
CA VAL A 46 25.74 -11.80 2.94
C VAL A 46 26.12 -11.87 1.45
N GLY A 47 26.90 -10.92 0.93
CA GLY A 47 27.69 -11.10 -0.31
C GLY A 47 27.08 -10.65 -1.64
N ILE A 48 26.18 -9.66 -1.68
CA ILE A 48 25.60 -9.15 -2.95
C ILE A 48 26.04 -7.68 -3.22
N PRO A 49 26.67 -7.38 -4.38
CA PRO A 49 27.11 -6.02 -4.72
C PRO A 49 25.99 -5.15 -5.34
N PRO A 50 26.00 -3.82 -5.15
CA PRO A 50 24.98 -2.91 -5.68
C PRO A 50 25.16 -2.61 -7.19
N PRO A 51 24.06 -2.41 -7.96
CA PRO A 51 24.12 -2.10 -9.38
C PRO A 51 24.50 -0.64 -9.67
N ARG A 52 25.17 -0.42 -10.82
CA ARG A 52 25.68 0.87 -11.30
C ARG A 52 24.60 1.65 -12.08
N ASN A 53 24.61 2.96 -11.89
CA ASN A 53 23.57 3.91 -12.27
C ASN A 53 23.85 4.53 -13.66
N THR A 54 22.87 4.52 -14.57
CA THR A 54 22.86 5.37 -15.78
C THR A 54 21.47 5.98 -16.00
N GLN A 55 21.46 7.32 -16.02
CA GLN A 55 20.40 8.27 -16.40
C GLN A 55 19.89 7.99 -17.84
N GLU A 56 18.71 8.40 -18.32
CA GLU A 56 18.01 9.68 -18.21
C GLU A 56 16.67 9.55 -18.98
N ALA A 57 15.58 10.23 -18.57
CA ALA A 57 14.46 10.54 -19.48
C ALA A 57 13.58 11.72 -18.99
N PRO A 58 12.93 12.47 -19.90
CA PRO A 58 12.48 13.87 -19.74
C PRO A 58 10.96 14.02 -19.48
N PRO A 59 10.42 15.26 -19.31
CA PRO A 59 9.22 15.50 -18.51
C PRO A 59 7.93 15.92 -19.27
N ILE A 60 6.91 16.21 -18.45
CA ILE A 60 5.83 17.21 -18.55
C ILE A 60 4.44 16.81 -19.15
N LEU A 61 3.35 16.98 -18.36
CA LEU A 61 2.27 18.01 -18.50
C LEU A 61 0.90 17.56 -17.93
N GLN A 62 0.31 18.43 -17.09
CA GLN A 62 -1.07 18.41 -16.61
C GLN A 62 -2.00 19.18 -17.59
N PRO A 63 -3.33 18.99 -17.48
CA PRO A 63 -4.24 20.11 -17.70
C PRO A 63 -5.29 20.32 -16.60
N SER A 64 -5.78 21.56 -16.63
CA SER A 64 -6.55 22.38 -15.71
C SER A 64 -8.08 22.29 -15.84
N GLU A 65 -8.73 22.90 -14.85
CA GLU A 65 -10.16 23.14 -14.61
C GLU A 65 -10.89 23.97 -15.69
N THR A 66 -12.22 23.81 -15.79
CA THR A 66 -13.17 24.93 -16.00
C THR A 66 -14.54 24.63 -15.37
N ASP A 67 -15.24 25.71 -15.09
CA ASP A 67 -16.33 25.97 -14.14
C ASP A 67 -17.70 26.21 -14.84
N GLU A 68 -18.72 26.52 -14.02
CA GLU A 68 -20.01 27.21 -14.28
C GLU A 68 -21.34 26.39 -14.35
N SER A 69 -22.11 26.50 -13.23
CA SER A 69 -23.39 27.26 -13.02
C SER A 69 -24.54 27.14 -14.06
N ALA A 70 -25.87 27.24 -13.79
CA ALA A 70 -26.73 27.51 -12.62
C ALA A 70 -28.24 27.28 -12.97
N LEU A 71 -29.12 27.36 -11.94
CA LEU A 71 -30.58 27.65 -11.92
C LEU A 71 -31.56 26.55 -12.40
N GLY A 72 -32.70 26.22 -11.76
CA GLY A 72 -33.43 26.74 -10.60
C GLY A 72 -34.96 26.58 -10.84
N ALA A 73 -35.72 26.14 -9.82
CA ALA A 73 -37.12 26.54 -9.47
C ALA A 73 -38.03 25.39 -8.97
N GLY A 74 -38.81 25.68 -7.90
CA GLY A 74 -40.16 25.13 -7.70
C GLY A 74 -40.40 24.36 -6.40
N ALA A 75 -40.92 25.05 -5.37
CA ALA A 75 -41.39 24.47 -4.11
C ALA A 75 -42.90 24.22 -4.12
N ALA A 76 -43.37 23.18 -3.40
CA ALA A 76 -44.49 23.21 -2.44
C ALA A 76 -44.96 21.78 -2.05
N GLY A 77 -45.31 21.59 -0.78
CA GLY A 77 -46.31 20.60 -0.34
C GLY A 77 -45.84 19.53 0.65
N SER A 78 -46.06 19.78 1.94
CA SER A 78 -45.98 18.83 3.06
C SER A 78 -47.20 17.91 3.14
N GLU A 79 -47.02 16.64 3.55
CA GLU A 79 -47.89 15.95 4.52
C GLU A 79 -47.30 14.59 4.92
N ASP A 80 -47.12 14.38 6.23
CA ASP A 80 -46.70 13.12 6.84
C ASP A 80 -47.86 12.11 6.86
N PHE A 81 -47.63 10.93 6.29
CA PHE A 81 -48.42 9.73 6.55
C PHE A 81 -47.48 8.56 6.85
N VAL A 82 -47.57 8.03 8.08
CA VAL A 82 -46.87 6.80 8.48
C VAL A 82 -47.56 5.61 7.82
N VAL A 83 -46.90 5.01 6.83
CA VAL A 83 -47.29 3.72 6.23
C VAL A 83 -46.23 2.68 6.54
N VAL A 84 -46.56 1.73 7.41
CA VAL A 84 -45.76 0.50 7.57
C VAL A 84 -45.96 -0.36 6.32
N ARG A 85 -45.04 -0.22 5.34
CA ARG A 85 -44.90 -1.18 4.24
C ARG A 85 -43.91 -2.24 4.67
N GLN A 86 -44.37 -3.48 4.86
CA GLN A 86 -43.47 -4.62 4.88
C GLN A 86 -42.67 -4.62 3.58
N ALA A 87 -41.37 -4.32 3.68
CA ALA A 87 -40.48 -4.31 2.55
C ALA A 87 -40.37 -5.75 2.00
N ALA A 88 -40.78 -5.94 0.75
CA ALA A 88 -40.31 -7.09 -0.02
C ALA A 88 -38.78 -7.17 0.09
N PRO A 89 -38.19 -8.38 0.16
CA PRO A 89 -36.75 -8.53 0.35
C PRO A 89 -36.03 -7.68 -0.70
N ARG A 90 -35.24 -6.70 -0.22
CA ARG A 90 -34.42 -5.86 -1.10
C ARG A 90 -33.50 -6.82 -1.84
N ARG A 91 -33.75 -6.99 -3.14
CA ARG A 91 -32.82 -7.70 -4.03
C ARG A 91 -31.43 -7.13 -3.80
N SER A 92 -30.47 -8.00 -3.53
CA SER A 92 -29.08 -7.56 -3.42
C SER A 92 -28.70 -6.82 -4.70
N SER A 93 -27.75 -5.88 -4.62
CA SER A 93 -27.15 -5.28 -5.81
C SER A 93 -26.71 -6.35 -6.82
N ASP A 94 -26.32 -7.53 -6.33
CA ASP A 94 -25.95 -8.70 -7.11
C ASP A 94 -27.12 -9.32 -7.88
N ASP A 95 -28.30 -9.42 -7.26
CA ASP A 95 -29.51 -9.95 -7.92
C ASP A 95 -29.98 -9.04 -9.06
N ILE A 96 -29.84 -7.73 -8.85
CA ILE A 96 -30.15 -6.72 -9.87
C ILE A 96 -29.13 -6.81 -11.01
N ARG A 97 -27.83 -6.93 -10.68
CA ARG A 97 -26.75 -7.14 -11.67
C ARG A 97 -26.94 -8.43 -12.46
N LEU A 98 -27.23 -9.56 -11.81
CA LEU A 98 -27.50 -10.85 -12.45
C LEU A 98 -28.71 -10.77 -13.39
N GLY A 99 -29.78 -10.09 -12.95
CA GLY A 99 -30.95 -9.82 -13.80
C GLY A 99 -30.63 -8.96 -15.01
N TYR A 100 -29.76 -7.95 -14.85
CA TYR A 100 -29.30 -7.09 -15.92
C TYR A 100 -28.36 -7.81 -16.90
N ILE A 101 -27.43 -8.64 -16.40
CA ILE A 101 -26.54 -9.47 -17.22
C ILE A 101 -27.36 -10.46 -18.04
N LYS A 102 -28.36 -11.14 -17.46
CA LYS A 102 -29.27 -12.02 -18.20
C LYS A 102 -30.05 -11.28 -19.29
N LYS A 103 -30.50 -10.05 -19.01
CA LYS A 103 -31.12 -9.18 -20.03
C LYS A 103 -30.12 -8.81 -21.13
N LEU A 104 -28.90 -8.43 -20.79
CA LEU A 104 -27.85 -8.11 -21.76
C LEU A 104 -27.45 -9.33 -22.61
N GLU A 105 -27.41 -10.53 -22.03
CA GLU A 105 -27.20 -11.79 -22.76
C GLU A 105 -28.33 -12.08 -23.74
N HIS A 106 -29.57 -11.80 -23.36
CA HIS A 106 -30.72 -11.88 -24.27
C HIS A 106 -30.61 -10.84 -25.41
N SER A 107 -30.11 -9.64 -25.10
CA SER A 107 -29.88 -8.55 -26.06
C SER A 107 -28.61 -8.71 -26.90
N ARG A 108 -27.69 -9.64 -26.58
CA ARG A 108 -26.44 -9.90 -27.33
C ARG A 108 -26.68 -10.24 -28.81
N ARG A 109 -27.89 -10.62 -29.18
CA ARG A 109 -28.26 -10.89 -30.59
C ARG A 109 -28.33 -9.62 -31.46
N PHE A 110 -28.32 -8.41 -30.87
CA PHE A 110 -28.57 -7.16 -31.60
C PHE A 110 -27.53 -6.03 -31.40
N ILE A 111 -26.40 -6.29 -30.74
CA ILE A 111 -25.34 -5.29 -30.56
C ILE A 111 -24.31 -5.44 -31.69
N PRO A 112 -24.02 -4.40 -32.50
CA PRO A 112 -22.94 -4.44 -33.48
C PRO A 112 -21.63 -4.80 -32.78
N GLN A 113 -20.93 -5.83 -33.27
CA GLN A 113 -19.74 -6.41 -32.64
C GLN A 113 -18.50 -5.49 -32.58
N LEU A 114 -18.63 -4.19 -32.88
CA LEU A 114 -17.49 -3.36 -33.24
C LEU A 114 -16.60 -2.90 -32.07
N ASN A 115 -17.09 -2.81 -30.83
CA ASN A 115 -16.30 -2.25 -29.71
C ASN A 115 -16.43 -3.06 -28.39
N ARG A 116 -16.59 -4.38 -28.46
CA ARG A 116 -16.57 -5.19 -27.23
C ARG A 116 -15.13 -5.55 -26.88
N PRO A 117 -14.66 -5.30 -25.64
CA PRO A 117 -13.36 -5.78 -25.20
C PRO A 117 -13.27 -7.30 -25.43
N LYS A 118 -12.25 -7.73 -26.16
CA LYS A 118 -12.13 -9.12 -26.64
C LYS A 118 -11.63 -10.08 -25.56
N SER A 119 -11.09 -9.54 -24.47
CA SER A 119 -10.54 -10.28 -23.33
C SER A 119 -10.74 -9.53 -22.02
N SER A 120 -10.63 -10.26 -20.91
CA SER A 120 -10.58 -9.72 -19.55
C SER A 120 -9.38 -10.30 -18.81
N GLN A 121 -8.79 -9.54 -17.90
CA GLN A 121 -7.69 -9.99 -17.06
C GLN A 121 -7.83 -9.45 -15.64
N THR A 122 -7.28 -10.20 -14.67
CA THR A 122 -7.14 -9.74 -13.28
C THR A 122 -5.66 -9.70 -12.94
N VAL A 123 -5.26 -8.64 -12.24
CA VAL A 123 -3.89 -8.43 -11.79
C VAL A 123 -3.94 -8.03 -10.32
N THR A 124 -3.14 -8.72 -9.50
CA THR A 124 -2.97 -8.37 -8.09
C THR A 124 -1.54 -7.90 -7.87
N ILE A 125 -1.37 -6.75 -7.24
CA ILE A 125 -0.08 -6.18 -6.89
C ILE A 125 -0.02 -6.07 -5.37
N PHE A 126 0.99 -6.70 -4.77
CA PHE A 126 1.28 -6.59 -3.35
C PHE A 126 2.52 -5.71 -3.15
N ASP A 127 2.52 -4.87 -2.12
CA ASP A 127 3.79 -4.46 -1.51
C ASP A 127 4.37 -5.59 -0.64
N TRP A 128 5.63 -5.47 -0.26
CA TRP A 128 6.32 -6.44 0.59
C TRP A 128 6.51 -5.94 2.02
N ASP A 129 7.29 -4.88 2.19
CA ASP A 129 7.69 -4.32 3.47
C ASP A 129 6.46 -3.76 4.19
N ASP A 130 6.22 -4.20 5.43
CA ASP A 130 5.05 -3.87 6.27
C ASP A 130 3.67 -4.25 5.69
N THR A 131 3.66 -4.99 4.58
CA THR A 131 2.46 -5.49 3.90
C THR A 131 2.35 -7.01 3.93
N LEU A 132 3.33 -7.73 3.37
CA LEU A 132 3.40 -9.20 3.43
C LEU A 132 4.36 -9.68 4.52
N LEU A 133 5.33 -8.83 4.90
CA LEU A 133 6.26 -9.07 5.99
C LEU A 133 6.35 -7.83 6.87
N CYS A 134 6.22 -7.97 8.19
CA CYS A 134 6.29 -6.88 9.17
C CYS A 134 7.74 -6.36 9.40
N THR A 135 8.37 -5.87 8.35
CA THR A 135 9.79 -5.48 8.31
C THR A 135 10.19 -4.43 9.33
N SER A 136 9.36 -3.41 9.59
CA SER A 136 9.61 -2.39 10.62
C SER A 136 9.68 -3.01 12.02
N HIS A 137 8.80 -3.97 12.31
CA HIS A 137 8.82 -4.69 13.59
C HIS A 137 10.08 -5.56 13.69
N LEU A 138 10.44 -6.28 12.63
CA LEU A 138 11.63 -7.12 12.61
C LEU A 138 12.92 -6.30 12.74
N GLU A 139 12.98 -5.11 12.15
CA GLU A 139 14.09 -4.17 12.32
C GLU A 139 14.24 -3.74 13.80
N MET A 140 13.13 -3.43 14.46
CA MET A 140 13.11 -3.09 15.89
C MET A 140 13.59 -4.27 16.75
N VAL A 141 13.07 -5.48 16.50
CA VAL A 141 13.47 -6.71 17.21
C VAL A 141 14.97 -6.98 17.01
N GLN A 142 15.48 -6.86 15.79
CA GLN A 142 16.89 -7.08 15.49
C GLN A 142 17.79 -6.07 16.21
N ARG A 143 17.38 -4.79 16.30
CA ARG A 143 18.12 -3.76 17.04
C ARG A 143 18.14 -4.03 18.55
N GLN A 144 17.05 -4.55 19.10
CA GLN A 144 16.92 -4.78 20.54
C GLN A 144 17.59 -6.08 20.99
N TYR A 145 17.43 -7.17 20.25
CA TYR A 145 17.84 -8.51 20.67
C TYR A 145 19.01 -9.10 19.87
N GLY A 146 19.43 -8.45 18.77
CA GLY A 146 20.50 -8.94 17.89
C GLY A 146 20.15 -10.19 17.07
N SER A 147 18.99 -10.79 17.32
CA SER A 147 18.45 -11.95 16.61
C SER A 147 16.93 -12.01 16.78
N ILE A 148 16.24 -12.79 15.93
CA ILE A 148 14.78 -12.99 16.03
C ILE A 148 14.47 -13.99 17.16
N PRO A 149 13.78 -13.58 18.24
CA PRO A 149 13.40 -14.46 19.35
C PRO A 149 12.45 -15.58 18.92
N THR A 150 12.45 -16.71 19.63
CA THR A 150 11.59 -17.87 19.32
C THR A 150 10.12 -17.51 19.22
N GLN A 151 9.60 -16.69 20.14
CA GLN A 151 8.21 -16.24 20.11
C GLN A 151 7.85 -15.50 18.83
N VAL A 152 8.75 -14.63 18.33
CA VAL A 152 8.54 -13.92 17.07
C VAL A 152 8.59 -14.90 15.89
N ARG A 153 9.46 -15.91 15.93
CA ARG A 153 9.51 -16.96 14.89
C ARG A 153 8.20 -17.76 14.80
N GLU A 154 7.60 -18.09 15.94
CA GLU A 154 6.31 -18.79 15.98
C GLU A 154 5.18 -17.94 15.38
N GLN A 155 5.19 -16.62 15.65
CA GLN A 155 4.25 -15.70 15.03
C GLN A 155 4.48 -15.58 13.52
N LEU A 156 5.74 -15.51 13.07
CA LEU A 156 6.09 -15.50 11.65
C LEU A 156 5.65 -16.78 10.93
N ALA A 157 5.75 -17.96 11.55
CA ALA A 157 5.25 -19.21 10.98
C ALA A 157 3.71 -19.20 10.82
N THR A 158 3.00 -18.44 11.65
CA THR A 158 1.55 -18.25 11.49
C THR A 158 1.23 -17.25 10.40
N LEU A 159 1.96 -16.12 10.34
CA LEU A 159 1.87 -15.15 9.25
C LEU A 159 2.15 -15.79 7.89
N GLU A 160 3.18 -16.64 7.80
CA GLU A 160 3.57 -17.38 6.60
C GLU A 160 2.39 -18.12 5.96
N ARG A 161 1.59 -18.84 6.77
CA ARG A 161 0.43 -19.60 6.28
C ARG A 161 -0.62 -18.69 5.63
N VAL A 162 -0.82 -17.49 6.17
CA VAL A 162 -1.78 -16.52 5.64
C VAL A 162 -1.24 -15.88 4.35
N VAL A 163 0.04 -15.52 4.32
CA VAL A 163 0.72 -15.01 3.12
C VAL A 163 0.68 -16.04 1.99
N GLN A 164 0.99 -17.31 2.30
CA GLN A 164 0.87 -18.42 1.34
C GLN A 164 -0.54 -18.52 0.77
N THR A 165 -1.56 -18.48 1.64
CA THR A 165 -2.96 -18.53 1.22
C THR A 165 -3.30 -17.40 0.25
N LEU A 166 -2.89 -16.17 0.56
CA LEU A 166 -3.12 -15.00 -0.30
C LEU A 166 -2.45 -15.14 -1.66
N LEU A 167 -1.15 -15.49 -1.70
CA LEU A 167 -0.41 -15.64 -2.96
C LEU A 167 -1.03 -16.73 -3.83
N VAL A 168 -1.35 -17.89 -3.25
CA VAL A 168 -2.00 -19.00 -3.98
C VAL A 168 -3.38 -18.61 -4.49
N GLN A 169 -4.20 -17.93 -3.69
CA GLN A 169 -5.53 -17.47 -4.11
C GLN A 169 -5.44 -16.44 -5.24
N ALA A 170 -4.55 -15.45 -5.13
CA ALA A 170 -4.36 -14.43 -6.14
C ALA A 170 -3.87 -15.03 -7.47
N SER A 171 -2.88 -15.94 -7.41
CA SER A 171 -2.32 -16.61 -8.59
C SER A 171 -3.33 -17.50 -9.33
N LYS A 172 -4.34 -18.04 -8.62
CA LYS A 172 -5.45 -18.78 -9.26
C LYS A 172 -6.38 -17.88 -10.08
N VAL A 173 -6.46 -16.59 -9.75
CA VAL A 173 -7.39 -15.64 -10.38
C VAL A 173 -6.72 -14.88 -11.52
N GLY A 174 -5.42 -14.61 -11.43
CA GLY A 174 -4.72 -13.87 -12.46
C GLY A 174 -3.23 -13.68 -12.17
N LYS A 175 -2.65 -12.66 -12.81
CA LYS A 175 -1.22 -12.35 -12.65
C LYS A 175 -0.98 -11.69 -11.29
N VAL A 176 0.11 -12.08 -10.64
CA VAL A 176 0.50 -11.53 -9.33
C VAL A 176 1.86 -10.86 -9.46
N PHE A 177 1.95 -9.66 -8.90
CA PHE A 177 3.19 -8.89 -8.79
C PHE A 177 3.48 -8.58 -7.32
N ILE A 178 4.76 -8.55 -6.96
CA ILE A 178 5.23 -7.91 -5.74
C ILE A 178 6.11 -6.73 -6.14
N ILE A 179 5.79 -5.52 -5.66
CA ILE A 179 6.56 -4.30 -5.97
C ILE A 179 7.01 -3.67 -4.66
N THR A 180 8.32 -3.61 -4.43
CA THR A 180 8.93 -3.03 -3.22
C THR A 180 9.97 -1.97 -3.56
N ASN A 181 10.10 -0.97 -2.69
CA ASN A 181 11.19 0.02 -2.73
C ASN A 181 12.51 -0.51 -2.13
N ALA A 182 12.55 -1.76 -1.68
CA ALA A 182 13.80 -2.41 -1.30
C ALA A 182 14.64 -2.76 -2.54
N SER A 183 15.92 -3.09 -2.31
CA SER A 183 16.84 -3.53 -3.37
C SER A 183 16.44 -4.88 -3.95
N GLU A 184 16.94 -5.16 -5.15
CA GLU A 184 16.78 -6.46 -5.80
C GLU A 184 17.26 -7.61 -4.90
N GLY A 185 16.55 -8.75 -4.94
CA GLY A 185 16.80 -9.91 -4.09
C GLY A 185 16.27 -9.81 -2.65
N TRP A 186 15.78 -8.64 -2.20
CA TRP A 186 15.30 -8.45 -0.83
C TRP A 186 14.13 -9.39 -0.47
N VAL A 187 13.14 -9.53 -1.34
CA VAL A 187 11.94 -10.34 -1.10
C VAL A 187 12.31 -11.81 -0.89
N GLN A 188 13.11 -12.37 -1.79
CA GLN A 188 13.56 -13.76 -1.74
C GLN A 188 14.42 -14.02 -0.50
N HIS A 189 15.36 -13.12 -0.22
CA HIS A 189 16.27 -13.29 0.91
C HIS A 189 15.52 -13.15 2.25
N SER A 190 14.72 -12.10 2.42
CA SER A 190 13.97 -11.88 3.67
C SER A 190 12.93 -12.97 3.92
N SER A 191 12.23 -13.45 2.88
CA SER A 191 11.33 -14.60 3.01
C SER A 191 12.08 -15.88 3.39
N SER A 192 13.26 -16.17 2.83
CA SER A 192 14.01 -17.39 3.21
C SER A 192 14.35 -17.47 4.70
N LEU A 193 14.46 -16.31 5.37
CA LEU A 193 14.79 -16.22 6.79
C LEU A 193 13.55 -16.18 7.69
N CYS A 194 12.48 -15.52 7.23
CA CYS A 194 11.31 -15.22 8.06
C CYS A 194 10.11 -16.12 7.74
N MET A 195 9.98 -16.53 6.47
CA MET A 195 8.87 -17.29 5.91
C MET A 195 9.40 -18.29 4.85
N PRO A 196 10.21 -19.30 5.22
CA PRO A 196 10.84 -20.22 4.27
C PRO A 196 9.84 -21.08 3.48
N GLY A 197 8.60 -21.24 3.95
CA GLY A 197 7.57 -22.07 3.30
C GLY A 197 7.02 -21.50 1.99
N ILE A 198 7.14 -20.19 1.74
CA ILE A 198 6.53 -19.51 0.57
C ILE A 198 7.43 -19.45 -0.68
N GLN A 199 8.61 -20.08 -0.66
CA GLN A 199 9.57 -19.96 -1.78
C GLN A 199 8.99 -20.46 -3.11
N GLN A 200 8.20 -21.53 -3.08
CA GLN A 200 7.54 -22.07 -4.27
C GLN A 200 6.40 -21.16 -4.76
N ASP A 201 5.75 -20.45 -3.85
CA ASP A 201 4.69 -19.49 -4.20
C ASP A 201 5.31 -18.24 -4.84
N LEU A 202 6.42 -17.73 -4.30
CA LEU A 202 7.16 -16.60 -4.86
C LEU A 202 7.71 -16.87 -6.27
N ALA A 203 8.01 -18.13 -6.60
CA ALA A 203 8.47 -18.50 -7.95
C ALA A 203 7.39 -18.29 -9.04
N GLN A 204 6.12 -18.20 -8.65
CA GLN A 204 4.99 -17.93 -9.54
C GLN A 204 4.61 -16.44 -9.61
N VAL A 205 5.31 -15.58 -8.87
CA VAL A 205 5.03 -14.16 -8.74
C VAL A 205 6.11 -13.34 -9.43
N ASP A 206 5.69 -12.31 -10.17
CA ASP A 206 6.62 -11.35 -10.76
C ASP A 206 7.07 -10.33 -9.69
N ILE A 207 8.31 -10.43 -9.23
CA ILE A 207 8.88 -9.53 -8.21
C ILE A 207 9.64 -8.39 -8.88
N ILE A 208 9.33 -7.14 -8.51
CA ILE A 208 9.96 -5.92 -9.02
C ILE A 208 10.55 -5.12 -7.86
N SER A 209 11.86 -4.91 -7.89
CA SER A 209 12.52 -3.92 -7.05
C SER A 209 12.40 -2.55 -7.72
N ALA A 210 11.52 -1.70 -7.21
CA ALA A 210 11.34 -0.34 -7.70
C ALA A 210 12.63 0.47 -7.57
N ARG A 211 13.33 0.32 -6.43
CA ARG A 211 14.65 0.93 -6.22
C ARG A 211 15.67 0.46 -7.24
N GLY A 212 15.82 -0.85 -7.42
CA GLY A 212 16.78 -1.43 -8.36
C GLY A 212 16.54 -0.95 -9.80
N ALA A 213 15.28 -0.79 -10.18
CA ALA A 213 14.91 -0.34 -11.52
C ALA A 213 15.01 1.19 -11.72
N PHE A 214 14.74 2.00 -10.70
CA PHE A 214 14.48 3.44 -10.88
C PHE A 214 15.28 4.40 -10.00
N GLU A 215 16.07 3.93 -9.02
CA GLU A 215 16.96 4.80 -8.21
C GLU A 215 17.92 5.60 -9.08
N SER A 216 18.32 5.00 -10.19
CA SER A 216 19.20 5.60 -11.17
C SER A 216 18.65 6.87 -11.80
N SER A 217 17.41 6.79 -12.26
CA SER A 217 16.71 7.88 -12.95
C SER A 217 16.10 8.89 -11.99
N PHE A 218 15.79 8.48 -10.74
CA PHE A 218 15.14 9.33 -9.74
C PHE A 218 15.88 9.29 -8.38
N PRO A 219 17.11 9.80 -8.27
CA PRO A 219 17.91 9.63 -7.05
C PRO A 219 17.21 10.15 -5.78
N GLY A 220 17.08 9.30 -4.77
CA GLY A 220 16.46 9.63 -3.47
C GLY A 220 14.92 9.72 -3.47
N ASP A 221 14.26 9.58 -4.61
CA ASP A 221 12.80 9.69 -4.71
C ASP A 221 12.12 8.31 -4.76
N SER A 222 11.99 7.70 -3.58
CA SER A 222 11.32 6.40 -3.43
C SER A 222 9.85 6.39 -3.86
N HIS A 223 9.19 7.55 -3.88
CA HIS A 223 7.84 7.65 -4.41
C HIS A 223 7.87 7.47 -5.92
N ALA A 224 8.71 8.24 -6.63
CA ALA A 224 8.87 8.12 -8.08
C ALA A 224 9.28 6.70 -8.50
N TRP A 225 10.15 6.01 -7.73
CA TRP A 225 10.52 4.61 -8.02
C TRP A 225 9.30 3.71 -8.10
N LYS A 226 8.44 3.76 -7.08
CA LYS A 226 7.27 2.89 -6.97
C LYS A 226 6.25 3.24 -8.06
N MET A 227 6.02 4.53 -8.32
CA MET A 227 5.12 4.97 -9.42
C MET A 227 5.56 4.41 -10.78
N HIS A 228 6.84 4.50 -11.10
CA HIS A 228 7.37 4.00 -12.38
C HIS A 228 7.41 2.47 -12.44
N ALA A 229 7.66 1.79 -11.31
CA ALA A 229 7.58 0.34 -11.24
C ALA A 229 6.16 -0.18 -11.49
N PHE A 230 5.13 0.48 -10.94
CA PHE A 230 3.74 0.16 -11.26
C PHE A 230 3.45 0.39 -12.75
N LEU A 231 3.87 1.52 -13.32
CA LEU A 231 3.72 1.78 -14.76
C LEU A 231 4.41 0.72 -15.62
N GLN A 232 5.58 0.22 -15.22
CA GLN A 232 6.30 -0.83 -15.96
C GLN A 232 5.49 -2.14 -16.06
N VAL A 233 4.58 -2.43 -15.11
CA VAL A 233 3.71 -3.62 -15.15
C VAL A 233 2.88 -3.68 -16.42
N GLN A 234 2.48 -2.52 -16.99
CA GLN A 234 1.67 -2.44 -18.20
C GLN A 234 2.31 -3.19 -19.39
N ASN A 235 3.65 -3.27 -19.43
CA ASN A 235 4.42 -3.95 -20.49
C ASN A 235 4.19 -5.47 -20.51
N LYS A 236 3.64 -6.04 -19.43
CA LYS A 236 3.32 -7.46 -19.30
C LYS A 236 1.82 -7.75 -19.45
N LEU A 237 1.00 -6.75 -19.79
CA LEU A 237 -0.47 -6.84 -19.77
C LEU A 237 -1.11 -6.45 -21.11
N GLN A 238 -2.38 -6.81 -21.28
CA GLN A 238 -3.17 -6.45 -22.46
C GLN A 238 -3.93 -5.14 -22.22
N LEU A 239 -3.48 -4.02 -22.78
CA LEU A 239 -4.05 -2.70 -22.46
C LEU A 239 -5.52 -2.51 -22.90
N GLU A 240 -5.94 -3.23 -23.95
CA GLU A 240 -7.32 -3.20 -24.48
C GLU A 240 -8.29 -4.13 -23.73
N ALA A 241 -7.81 -4.95 -22.80
CA ALA A 241 -8.64 -5.88 -22.03
C ALA A 241 -9.38 -5.15 -20.90
N VAL A 242 -10.57 -5.64 -20.53
CA VAL A 242 -11.19 -5.23 -19.25
C VAL A 242 -10.31 -5.74 -18.11
N THR A 243 -9.73 -4.82 -17.36
CA THR A 243 -8.67 -5.12 -16.41
C THR A 243 -9.12 -4.83 -14.98
N ASN A 244 -9.13 -5.87 -14.14
CA ASN A 244 -9.35 -5.75 -12.72
C ASN A 244 -7.99 -5.63 -12.02
N LEU A 245 -7.63 -4.42 -11.58
CA LEU A 245 -6.39 -4.13 -10.89
C LEU A 245 -6.65 -4.10 -9.38
N VAL A 246 -6.03 -5.00 -8.63
CA VAL A 246 -6.10 -5.04 -7.16
C VAL A 246 -4.73 -4.70 -6.60
N SER A 247 -4.63 -3.64 -5.79
CA SER A 247 -3.41 -3.27 -5.07
C SER A 247 -3.62 -3.45 -3.58
N VAL A 248 -2.67 -4.12 -2.92
CA VAL A 248 -2.67 -4.33 -1.47
C VAL A 248 -1.34 -3.81 -0.92
N GLY A 249 -1.41 -2.91 0.06
CA GLY A 249 -0.23 -2.34 0.68
C GLY A 249 -0.52 -1.46 1.88
N ASP A 250 0.50 -1.10 2.64
CA ASP A 250 0.41 -0.34 3.89
C ASP A 250 0.66 1.17 3.72
N SER A 251 0.98 1.67 2.53
CA SER A 251 1.21 3.07 2.22
C SER A 251 0.26 3.62 1.16
N HIS A 252 0.09 4.95 1.14
CA HIS A 252 -0.69 5.63 0.10
C HIS A 252 0.00 5.56 -1.27
N ILE A 253 1.32 5.33 -1.30
CA ILE A 253 2.13 5.34 -2.52
C ILE A 253 1.61 4.30 -3.52
N GLU A 254 1.42 3.04 -3.11
CA GLU A 254 0.88 1.98 -3.99
C GLU A 254 -0.60 2.18 -4.34
N MET A 255 -1.35 2.94 -3.55
CA MET A 255 -2.73 3.29 -3.86
C MET A 255 -2.75 4.31 -4.99
N ASP A 256 -1.91 5.33 -4.94
CA ASP A 256 -1.76 6.30 -6.01
C ASP A 256 -1.14 5.65 -7.27
N ALA A 257 -0.15 4.78 -7.08
CA ALA A 257 0.54 4.09 -8.17
C ALA A 257 -0.38 3.17 -8.98
N VAL A 258 -1.28 2.42 -8.32
CA VAL A 258 -2.23 1.57 -9.06
C VAL A 258 -3.29 2.39 -9.80
N HIS A 259 -3.70 3.54 -9.26
CA HIS A 259 -4.58 4.46 -9.98
C HIS A 259 -3.89 5.05 -11.20
N LEU A 260 -2.60 5.39 -11.10
CA LEU A 260 -1.81 5.84 -12.25
C LEU A 260 -1.71 4.74 -13.31
N LEU A 261 -1.37 3.52 -12.91
CA LEU A 261 -1.35 2.35 -13.80
C LEU A 261 -2.71 2.09 -14.47
N GLY A 262 -3.81 2.24 -13.72
CA GLY A 262 -5.17 2.04 -14.24
C GLY A 262 -5.52 2.95 -15.42
N ARG A 263 -4.91 4.14 -15.50
CA ARG A 263 -5.11 5.08 -16.62
C ARG A 263 -4.51 4.59 -17.94
N SER A 264 -3.60 3.60 -17.91
CA SER A 264 -3.01 3.01 -19.11
C SER A 264 -3.95 2.03 -19.84
N PHE A 265 -5.07 1.63 -19.23
CA PHE A 265 -5.97 0.63 -19.78
C PHE A 265 -7.24 1.29 -20.33
N ALA A 266 -7.75 0.76 -21.45
CA ALA A 266 -9.02 1.22 -22.02
C ALA A 266 -10.18 1.08 -21.03
N HIS A 267 -10.17 -0.01 -20.24
CA HIS A 267 -11.16 -0.29 -19.21
C HIS A 267 -10.50 -0.91 -17.97
N ALA A 268 -10.38 -0.13 -16.89
CA ALA A 268 -9.87 -0.61 -15.61
C ALA A 268 -10.88 -0.48 -14.47
N LEU A 269 -10.99 -1.53 -13.65
CA LEU A 269 -11.55 -1.47 -12.31
C LEU A 269 -10.39 -1.48 -11.32
N VAL A 270 -10.11 -0.33 -10.69
CA VAL A 270 -9.03 -0.21 -9.72
C VAL A 270 -9.57 -0.50 -8.33
N LYS A 271 -8.92 -1.38 -7.59
CA LYS A 271 -9.34 -1.77 -6.24
C LYS A 271 -8.14 -1.69 -5.32
N THR A 272 -8.27 -0.89 -4.27
CA THR A 272 -7.21 -0.69 -3.29
C THR A 272 -7.60 -1.33 -1.97
N VAL A 273 -6.63 -1.95 -1.31
CA VAL A 273 -6.73 -2.46 0.06
C VAL A 273 -5.56 -1.89 0.85
N LYS A 274 -5.83 -0.81 1.57
CA LYS A 274 -4.88 -0.12 2.42
C LYS A 274 -4.84 -0.76 3.80
N LEU A 275 -3.70 -1.38 4.11
CA LEU A 275 -3.34 -1.88 5.43
C LEU A 275 -2.83 -0.72 6.30
N TRP A 276 -2.85 -0.90 7.62
CA TRP A 276 -2.20 0.05 8.52
C TRP A 276 -0.69 -0.21 8.60
N GLU A 277 0.05 0.87 8.77
CA GLU A 277 1.51 0.90 8.74
C GLU A 277 2.16 0.22 9.96
N ARG A 278 3.38 -0.29 9.74
CA ARG A 278 4.30 -0.81 10.78
C ARG A 278 3.65 -1.82 11.75
N PRO A 279 2.96 -2.86 11.24
CA PRO A 279 2.26 -3.82 12.09
C PRO A 279 3.24 -4.71 12.86
N THR A 280 2.81 -5.23 14.01
CA THR A 280 3.43 -6.43 14.61
C THR A 280 3.11 -7.68 13.76
N PRO A 281 3.82 -8.82 13.94
CA PRO A 281 3.49 -10.07 13.23
C PRO A 281 2.03 -10.49 13.44
N TYR A 282 1.51 -10.36 14.66
CA TYR A 282 0.12 -10.69 14.99
C TYR A 282 -0.87 -9.73 14.34
N GLU A 283 -0.60 -8.42 14.40
CA GLU A 283 -1.45 -7.42 13.74
C GLU A 283 -1.50 -7.65 12.22
N LEU A 284 -0.35 -7.91 11.60
CA LEU A 284 -0.28 -8.17 10.16
C LEU A 284 -1.02 -9.45 9.79
N GLN A 285 -0.86 -10.52 10.58
CA GLN A 285 -1.62 -11.74 10.40
C GLN A 285 -3.13 -11.45 10.38
N LYS A 286 -3.64 -10.67 11.34
CA LYS A 286 -5.08 -10.33 11.41
C LYS A 286 -5.56 -9.50 10.23
N GLN A 287 -4.76 -8.53 9.79
CA GLN A 287 -5.07 -7.78 8.58
C GLN A 287 -5.17 -8.69 7.36
N LEU A 288 -4.17 -9.55 7.14
CA LEU A 288 -4.11 -10.43 5.98
C LEU A 288 -5.19 -11.54 6.03
N GLU A 289 -5.58 -12.01 7.22
CA GLU A 289 -6.72 -12.94 7.38
C GLU A 289 -8.03 -12.31 6.87
N VAL A 290 -8.27 -11.04 7.21
CA VAL A 290 -9.43 -10.29 6.70
C VAL A 290 -9.36 -10.16 5.19
N VAL A 291 -8.21 -9.74 4.65
CA VAL A 291 -8.02 -9.62 3.20
C VAL A 291 -8.26 -10.96 2.49
N ALA A 292 -7.68 -12.05 2.99
CA ALA A 292 -7.85 -13.39 2.40
C ALA A 292 -9.31 -13.84 2.40
N SER A 293 -10.05 -13.57 3.49
CA SER A 293 -11.47 -13.91 3.58
C SER A 293 -12.35 -13.12 2.60
N LYS A 294 -11.94 -11.89 2.26
CA LYS A 294 -12.69 -10.97 1.38
C LYS A 294 -12.19 -10.94 -0.06
N LEU A 295 -11.08 -11.62 -0.36
CA LEU A 295 -10.42 -11.54 -1.66
C LEU A 295 -11.34 -11.94 -2.82
N ALA A 296 -12.15 -12.98 -2.64
CA ALA A 296 -13.14 -13.40 -3.63
C ALA A 296 -14.19 -12.31 -3.92
N GLU A 297 -14.72 -11.66 -2.88
CA GLU A 297 -15.69 -10.55 -3.01
C GLU A 297 -15.05 -9.34 -3.70
N ILE A 298 -13.80 -9.02 -3.34
CA ILE A 298 -13.01 -7.96 -3.98
C ILE A 298 -12.88 -8.25 -5.47
N TYR A 299 -12.53 -9.47 -5.87
CA TYR A 299 -12.41 -9.82 -7.28
C TYR A 299 -13.75 -9.77 -8.03
N SER A 300 -14.83 -10.29 -7.46
CA SER A 300 -16.14 -10.34 -8.12
C SER A 300 -16.83 -8.98 -8.22
N SER A 301 -16.42 -7.99 -7.43
CA SER A 301 -17.01 -6.64 -7.49
C SER A 301 -16.86 -6.04 -8.89
N GLY A 302 -17.97 -5.61 -9.48
CA GLY A 302 -18.01 -4.94 -10.79
C GLY A 302 -17.71 -3.44 -10.74
N THR A 303 -17.17 -2.93 -9.63
CA THR A 303 -16.82 -1.51 -9.44
C THR A 303 -15.40 -1.35 -8.92
N THR A 304 -14.85 -0.16 -9.08
CA THR A 304 -13.70 0.33 -8.29
C THR A 304 -14.04 0.22 -6.80
N LEU A 305 -13.04 -0.12 -5.98
CA LEU A 305 -13.16 -0.22 -4.51
C LEU A 305 -11.99 0.51 -3.85
N ASN A 306 -12.25 1.16 -2.73
CA ASN A 306 -11.20 1.70 -1.85
C ASN A 306 -11.44 1.20 -0.43
N ILE A 307 -10.67 0.21 -0.01
CA ILE A 307 -10.81 -0.47 1.28
C ILE A 307 -9.66 -0.03 2.18
N TRP A 308 -9.99 0.31 3.44
CA TRP A 308 -9.04 0.77 4.44
C TRP A 308 -9.25 -0.07 5.70
N LEU A 309 -8.18 -0.67 6.21
CA LEU A 309 -8.19 -1.35 7.50
C LEU A 309 -7.74 -0.37 8.56
N GLU A 310 -8.56 -0.18 9.58
CA GLU A 310 -8.29 0.71 10.71
C GLU A 310 -8.10 -0.09 12.00
N ARG A 311 -7.29 0.44 12.92
CA ARG A 311 -7.19 -0.11 14.27
C ARG A 311 -8.47 0.24 15.03
N GLU A 312 -9.13 -0.76 15.60
CA GLU A 312 -10.25 -0.52 16.49
C GLU A 312 -9.73 0.10 17.79
N THR A 313 -9.85 1.41 17.95
CA THR A 313 -9.60 2.07 19.23
C THR A 313 -10.81 1.82 20.11
N GLN A 314 -10.68 0.99 21.15
CA GLN A 314 -11.69 0.95 22.20
C GLN A 314 -11.83 2.37 22.75
N SER A 315 -12.98 2.99 22.49
CA SER A 315 -13.37 4.24 23.12
C SER A 315 -13.65 3.89 24.58
N GLY A 316 -12.77 4.34 25.47
CA GLY A 316 -12.93 4.21 26.92
C GLY A 316 -14.06 5.08 27.45
#